data_AF-A0A7Y2SQV4-F1
#
_entry.id   AF-A0A7Y2SQV4-F1
#
_cell.length_a   1.000
_cell.length_b   1.000
_cell.length_c   1.000
_cell.angle_alpha   90.00
_cell.angle_beta   90.00
_cell.angle_gamma   90.00
#
_symmetry.space_group_name_H-M   'P 1'
#
loop_
_entity.id
_entity.type
_entity.pdbx_description
1 polymer ?
#
loop_
_entity_poly.entity_id
_entity_poly.type
_entity_poly.pdbx_seq_one_letter_code
_entity_poly.pdbx_strand_id
1 'polypeptide(L)'
;MRRTHSLRTRLAFGYGLFFAAVLVLMSAGVYWLVRQALLTEVSQELAAAAELIQQDFAASAGPLPGFFSDPDVLLKSLPPRLTELDTPAFYVQVSDLDDQFSIGSASLRGQQLPRTPEDQTAAMGGSTTTRIFPLGRGRVIQLSAPLLAGGAVVGVLQVAQSLRPVDQTLQVLLEGLAITGLIALVAAVRGGVWIVSRSLGPVNEITSTARQIFQAADLARRVPAASAADEIGALADTINAMLERLESLFTAQRRFVADVSHELRTPLTAMRGHLELLQRGVVRDAEDQAEMTADLLREVNRLTRMANDLLLLAQAEVGLQLRCAPVALDDLVLEVVRELRPLGEGVAMRPQLAEQVAISGDRDRIKQALINLVANAIQHSPVDGTVTVALDQDGESAYLRVRDEGQGIAPEDLSHVFERFYRADRARAQRTGGAGLGLAIVQWVAHAHGGEVLVESALGSGAAFIIRLPLSREQETEDRG
;
A
#
# COMPACT_ATOMS: atom_id res chain seq x y z
N MET A 1 29.09 7.55 12.77
CA MET A 1 28.39 6.99 11.59
C MET A 1 27.67 5.71 11.98
N ARG A 2 26.34 5.74 12.18
CA ARG A 2 25.55 4.52 12.43
C ARG A 2 25.43 3.76 11.11
N ARG A 3 26.09 2.60 10.98
CA ARG A 3 25.84 1.67 9.88
C ARG A 3 24.40 1.21 10.00
N THR A 4 23.50 1.80 9.22
CA THR A 4 22.12 1.32 9.09
C THR A 4 22.17 -0.01 8.36
N HIS A 5 22.18 -1.08 9.14
CA HIS A 5 21.97 -2.44 8.66
C HIS A 5 20.74 -2.47 7.74
N SER A 6 20.89 -3.02 6.53
CA SER A 6 19.80 -3.07 5.54
C SER A 6 18.58 -3.76 6.16
N LEU A 7 17.37 -3.35 5.77
CA LEU A 7 16.11 -3.95 6.25
C LEU A 7 16.16 -5.49 6.20
N ARG A 8 16.86 -6.04 5.20
CA ARG A 8 17.13 -7.46 5.02
C ARG A 8 17.84 -8.10 6.23
N THR A 9 18.94 -7.49 6.67
CA THR A 9 19.71 -7.99 7.82
C THR A 9 18.95 -7.86 9.14
N ARG A 10 18.13 -6.81 9.29
CA ARG A 10 17.28 -6.64 10.48
C ARG A 10 16.17 -7.69 10.55
N LEU A 11 15.48 -7.94 9.44
CA LEU A 11 14.43 -8.96 9.36
C LEU A 11 15.02 -10.36 9.56
N ALA A 12 16.12 -10.69 8.90
CA ALA A 12 16.77 -12.00 9.05
C ALA A 12 17.23 -12.25 10.50
N PHE A 13 17.78 -11.24 11.17
CA PHE A 13 18.19 -11.36 12.57
C PHE A 13 16.98 -11.46 13.50
N GLY A 14 15.92 -10.69 13.25
CA GLY A 14 14.67 -10.73 14.02
C GLY A 14 13.98 -12.10 13.94
N TYR A 15 13.81 -12.64 12.72
CA TYR A 15 13.27 -13.98 12.52
C TYR A 15 14.18 -15.06 13.11
N GLY A 16 15.50 -14.95 12.93
CA GLY A 16 16.45 -15.89 13.53
C GLY A 16 16.35 -15.92 15.06
N LEU A 17 16.25 -14.76 15.71
CA LEU A 17 16.09 -14.66 17.16
C LEU A 17 14.75 -15.24 17.63
N PHE A 18 13.66 -14.95 16.92
CA PHE A 18 12.34 -15.51 17.22
C PHE A 18 12.35 -17.05 17.14
N PHE A 19 12.87 -17.60 16.04
CA PHE A 19 12.99 -19.06 15.88
C PHE A 19 13.89 -19.68 16.94
N ALA A 20 15.00 -19.03 17.30
CA ALA A 20 15.87 -19.50 18.37
C ALA A 20 15.12 -19.57 19.72
N ALA A 21 14.34 -18.53 20.05
CA ALA A 21 13.54 -18.51 21.28
C ALA A 21 12.49 -19.63 21.31
N VAL A 22 11.78 -19.84 20.19
CA VAL A 22 10.80 -20.93 20.06
C VAL A 22 11.47 -22.29 20.20
N LEU A 23 12.62 -22.50 19.55
CA LEU A 23 13.38 -23.75 19.64
C LEU A 23 13.85 -24.05 21.07
N VAL A 24 14.35 -23.04 21.78
CA VAL A 24 14.76 -23.18 23.19
C VAL A 24 13.57 -23.52 24.07
N LEU A 25 12.45 -22.82 23.91
CA LEU A 25 11.24 -23.06 24.72
C LEU A 25 10.66 -24.45 24.46
N MET A 26 10.58 -24.87 23.19
CA MET A 26 10.13 -26.20 22.81
C MET A 26 11.07 -27.30 23.34
N SER A 27 12.38 -27.11 23.22
CA SER A 27 13.38 -28.05 23.73
C SER A 27 13.32 -28.20 25.25
N ALA A 28 13.16 -27.08 25.97
CA ALA A 28 12.97 -27.09 27.42
C ALA A 28 11.68 -27.81 27.82
N GLY A 29 10.59 -27.61 27.08
CA GLY A 29 9.32 -28.30 27.29
C GLY A 29 9.43 -29.82 27.08
N VAL A 30 10.05 -30.25 25.98
CA VAL A 30 10.29 -31.68 25.69
C VAL A 30 11.17 -32.31 26.75
N TYR A 31 12.26 -31.66 27.13
CA TYR A 31 13.15 -32.13 28.18
C TYR A 31 12.42 -32.30 29.52
N TRP A 32 11.62 -31.29 29.92
CA TRP A 32 10.83 -31.35 31.15
C TRP A 32 9.80 -32.48 31.12
N LEU A 33 9.09 -32.64 30.01
CA LEU A 33 8.08 -33.69 29.82
C LEU A 33 8.69 -35.09 29.93
N VAL A 34 9.78 -35.36 29.19
CA VAL A 34 10.47 -36.66 29.21
C VAL A 34 11.06 -36.94 30.60
N ARG A 35 11.67 -35.93 31.24
CA ARG A 35 12.18 -36.07 32.61
C ARG A 35 11.08 -36.44 33.60
N GLN A 36 9.90 -35.80 33.51
CA GLN A 36 8.77 -36.11 34.38
C GLN A 36 8.24 -37.52 34.12
N ALA A 37 8.11 -37.93 32.86
CA ALA A 37 7.69 -39.28 32.49
C ALA A 37 8.62 -40.34 33.07
N LEU A 38 9.93 -40.20 32.89
CA LEU A 38 10.94 -41.13 33.41
C LEU A 38 10.95 -41.19 34.95
N LEU A 39 10.86 -40.05 35.64
CA LEU A 39 10.80 -40.04 37.11
C LEU A 39 9.50 -40.66 37.65
N THR A 40 8.39 -40.50 36.93
CA THR A 40 7.11 -41.11 37.29
C THR A 40 7.16 -42.62 37.12
N GLU A 41 7.72 -43.11 36.02
CA GLU A 41 7.92 -44.54 35.75
C GLU A 41 8.76 -45.20 36.85
N VAL A 42 9.92 -44.62 37.16
CA VAL A 42 10.79 -45.12 38.25
C VAL A 42 10.07 -45.09 39.61
N SER A 43 9.27 -44.04 39.88
CA SER A 43 8.50 -43.97 41.14
C SER A 43 7.42 -45.05 41.23
N GLN A 44 6.77 -45.40 40.11
CA GLN A 44 5.79 -46.48 40.05
C GLN A 44 6.45 -47.85 40.21
N GLU A 45 7.63 -48.07 39.62
CA GLU A 45 8.43 -49.28 39.82
C GLU A 45 8.80 -49.46 41.30
N LEU A 46 9.25 -48.40 41.97
CA LEU A 46 9.55 -48.43 43.39
C LEU A 46 8.32 -48.75 44.25
N ALA A 47 7.18 -48.16 43.93
CA ALA A 47 5.94 -48.40 44.67
C ALA A 47 5.46 -49.86 44.52
N ALA A 48 5.48 -50.40 43.30
CA ALA A 48 5.11 -51.79 43.03
C ALA A 48 6.04 -52.79 43.74
N ALA A 49 7.35 -52.52 43.73
CA ALA A 49 8.31 -53.35 44.43
C ALA A 49 8.16 -53.27 45.96
N ALA A 50 7.90 -52.08 46.51
CA ALA A 50 7.63 -51.92 47.94
C ALA A 50 6.35 -52.67 48.36
N GLU A 51 5.29 -52.60 47.56
CA GLU A 51 4.04 -53.31 47.82
C GLU A 51 4.23 -54.84 47.81
N LEU A 52 4.97 -55.38 46.84
CA LEU A 52 5.29 -56.81 46.78
C LEU A 52 6.06 -57.29 48.02
N ILE A 53 7.09 -56.54 48.45
CA ILE A 53 7.87 -56.86 49.64
C ILE A 53 7.00 -56.76 50.91
N GLN A 54 6.12 -55.76 51.00
CA GLN A 54 5.18 -55.62 52.10
C GLN A 54 4.19 -56.80 52.17
N GLN A 55 3.66 -57.24 51.03
CA GLN A 55 2.73 -58.38 50.95
C GLN A 55 3.42 -59.69 51.36
N ASP A 56 4.64 -59.94 50.89
CA ASP A 56 5.43 -61.13 51.23
C ASP A 56 5.81 -61.17 52.73
N PHE A 57 6.17 -60.01 53.28
CA PHE A 57 6.41 -59.84 54.72
C PHE A 57 5.16 -60.11 55.55
N ALA A 58 4.01 -59.54 55.16
CA ALA A 58 2.74 -59.73 55.85
C ALA A 58 2.28 -61.20 55.84
N ALA A 59 2.55 -61.94 54.76
CA ALA A 59 2.21 -63.35 54.63
C ALA A 59 3.07 -64.29 55.52
N SER A 60 4.30 -63.87 55.86
CA SER A 60 5.29 -64.74 56.51
C SER A 60 5.25 -64.74 58.05
N ALA A 61 4.52 -63.80 58.66
CA ALA A 61 4.15 -63.76 60.10
C ALA A 61 5.29 -63.94 61.14
N GLY A 62 6.57 -63.79 60.77
CA GLY A 62 7.73 -63.94 61.64
C GLY A 62 8.25 -62.62 62.26
N PRO A 63 9.04 -62.67 63.35
CA PRO A 63 9.69 -61.48 63.90
C PRO A 63 10.72 -60.88 62.92
N LEU A 64 10.81 -59.55 62.87
CA LEU A 64 11.71 -58.78 61.98
C LEU A 64 13.14 -59.33 61.84
N PRO A 65 13.83 -59.79 62.92
CA PRO A 65 15.20 -60.30 62.80
C PRO A 65 15.30 -61.63 62.06
N GLY A 66 14.23 -62.43 62.02
CA GLY A 66 14.20 -63.78 61.43
C GLY A 66 13.79 -63.83 59.96
N PHE A 67 12.98 -62.87 59.50
CA PHE A 67 12.52 -62.84 58.10
C PHE A 67 13.56 -62.26 57.15
N PHE A 68 14.29 -61.22 57.58
CA PHE A 68 15.27 -60.53 56.72
C PHE A 68 16.71 -61.05 56.89
N SER A 69 16.96 -62.00 57.81
CA SER A 69 18.29 -62.60 58.01
C SER A 69 18.66 -63.64 56.94
N ASP A 70 17.70 -64.13 56.17
CA ASP A 70 17.96 -64.95 54.98
C ASP A 70 18.13 -64.02 53.74
N PRO A 71 19.36 -63.84 53.23
CA PRO A 71 19.62 -62.97 52.07
C PRO A 71 18.88 -63.42 50.81
N ASP A 72 18.43 -64.68 50.73
CA ASP A 72 17.66 -65.20 49.60
C ASP A 72 16.20 -64.72 49.61
N VAL A 73 15.64 -64.33 50.77
CA VAL A 73 14.25 -63.86 50.90
C VAL A 73 14.06 -62.48 50.24
N LEU A 74 15.03 -61.58 50.41
CA LEU A 74 15.06 -60.27 49.74
C LEU A 74 15.29 -60.40 48.22
N LEU A 75 15.91 -61.48 47.76
CA LEU A 75 16.16 -61.76 46.34
C LEU A 75 14.97 -62.47 45.65
N LYS A 76 14.22 -63.32 46.38
CA LYS A 76 13.05 -64.05 45.86
C LYS A 76 11.77 -63.21 45.77
N SER A 77 11.65 -62.17 46.59
CA SER A 77 10.51 -61.24 46.63
C SER A 77 10.60 -60.12 45.58
N LEU A 78 11.72 -60.02 44.86
CA LEU A 78 11.88 -59.07 43.75
C LEU A 78 11.30 -59.65 42.44
N PRO A 79 10.56 -58.86 41.65
CA PRO A 79 10.14 -59.25 40.30
C PRO A 79 11.30 -59.85 39.47
N PRO A 80 11.07 -60.91 38.66
CA PRO A 80 12.14 -61.59 37.90
C PRO A 80 12.87 -60.71 36.88
N ARG A 81 12.32 -59.55 36.51
CA ARG A 81 13.00 -58.54 35.68
C ARG A 81 14.09 -57.75 36.42
N LEU A 82 14.17 -57.87 37.75
CA LEU A 82 15.10 -57.12 38.63
C LEU A 82 16.26 -57.99 39.14
N THR A 83 16.25 -59.29 38.86
CA THR A 83 17.29 -60.27 39.22
C THR A 83 18.24 -60.59 38.08
N GLU A 84 17.93 -60.16 36.86
CA GLU A 84 18.82 -60.28 35.69
C GLU A 84 19.55 -58.96 35.42
N LEU A 85 20.84 -59.08 35.06
CA LEU A 85 21.82 -58.08 34.60
C LEU A 85 22.77 -57.51 35.68
N ASP A 86 24.06 -57.63 35.34
CA ASP A 86 25.32 -57.26 36.01
C ASP A 86 25.47 -55.81 36.52
N THR A 87 24.38 -55.06 36.68
CA THR A 87 24.38 -53.69 37.23
C THR A 87 23.34 -53.56 38.34
N PRO A 88 23.73 -53.39 39.62
CA PRO A 88 22.78 -53.20 40.71
C PRO A 88 22.11 -51.84 40.57
N ALA A 89 20.99 -51.78 39.87
CA ALA A 89 20.19 -50.58 39.69
C ALA A 89 19.21 -50.36 40.86
N PHE A 90 19.00 -51.38 41.68
CA PHE A 90 17.98 -51.44 42.71
C PHE A 90 18.58 -51.76 44.08
N TYR A 91 18.15 -51.02 45.09
CA TYR A 91 18.63 -51.09 46.46
C TYR A 91 17.44 -51.27 47.39
N VAL A 92 17.53 -52.19 48.33
CA VAL A 92 16.50 -52.39 49.35
C VAL A 92 17.19 -52.36 50.69
N GLN A 93 16.63 -51.62 51.64
CA GLN A 93 17.08 -51.59 53.01
C GLN A 93 15.86 -51.63 53.93
N VAL A 94 15.88 -52.52 54.90
CA VAL A 94 14.88 -52.59 55.96
C VAL A 94 15.52 -52.17 57.25
N SER A 95 14.85 -51.31 58.01
CA SER A 95 15.31 -50.82 59.30
C SER A 95 14.22 -50.93 60.35
N ASP A 96 14.64 -51.13 61.59
CA ASP A 96 13.75 -51.02 62.75
C ASP A 96 13.34 -49.54 63.01
N LEU A 97 12.31 -49.33 63.83
CA LEU A 97 11.82 -48.01 64.21
C LEU A 97 12.91 -47.15 64.86
N ASP A 98 13.81 -47.75 65.64
CA ASP A 98 14.91 -47.07 66.33
C ASP A 98 16.22 -47.03 65.52
N ASP A 99 16.21 -47.51 64.27
CA ASP A 99 17.38 -47.61 63.36
C ASP A 99 18.58 -48.42 63.92
N GLN A 100 18.38 -49.14 65.03
CA GLN A 100 19.42 -49.97 65.68
C GLN A 100 19.74 -51.24 64.88
N PHE A 101 18.82 -51.65 64.00
CA PHE A 101 18.95 -52.80 63.14
C PHE A 101 18.60 -52.41 61.72
N SER A 102 19.54 -52.58 60.78
CA SER A 102 19.33 -52.34 59.36
C SER A 102 19.89 -53.51 58.54
N ILE A 103 19.07 -54.09 57.66
CA ILE A 103 19.49 -55.10 56.68
C ILE A 103 19.31 -54.52 55.29
N GLY A 104 20.39 -54.53 54.51
CA GLY A 104 20.41 -54.07 53.12
C GLY A 104 20.58 -55.22 52.13
N SER A 105 20.10 -55.03 50.90
CA SER A 105 20.37 -55.93 49.79
C SER A 105 21.85 -55.94 49.43
N ALA A 106 22.35 -57.04 48.86
CA ALA A 106 23.76 -57.18 48.45
C ALA A 106 24.21 -56.06 47.48
N SER A 107 23.27 -55.52 46.69
CA SER A 107 23.46 -54.38 45.79
C SER A 107 24.01 -53.13 46.46
N LEU A 108 23.72 -52.92 47.75
CA LEU A 108 24.20 -51.77 48.52
C LEU A 108 25.71 -51.83 48.83
N ARG A 109 26.35 -53.00 48.71
CA ARG A 109 27.80 -53.19 48.95
C ARG A 109 28.30 -52.54 50.25
N GLY A 110 27.49 -52.59 51.31
CA GLY A 110 27.80 -52.01 52.62
C GLY A 110 27.52 -50.50 52.76
N GLN A 111 26.94 -49.84 51.76
CA GLN A 111 26.40 -48.48 51.90
C GLN A 111 25.01 -48.53 52.54
N GLN A 112 24.65 -47.48 53.28
CA GLN A 112 23.30 -47.33 53.84
C GLN A 112 22.52 -46.29 53.02
N LEU A 113 21.26 -46.58 52.76
CA LEU A 113 20.32 -45.63 52.21
C LEU A 113 20.04 -44.52 53.24
N PRO A 114 20.16 -43.25 52.85
CA PRO A 114 19.91 -42.14 53.76
C PRO A 114 18.44 -42.16 54.21
N ARG A 115 18.24 -41.90 55.50
CA ARG A 115 16.93 -41.82 56.15
C ARG A 115 16.79 -40.43 56.75
N THR A 116 15.69 -39.73 56.43
CA THR A 116 15.38 -38.45 57.05
C THR A 116 14.35 -38.62 58.19
N PRO A 117 14.35 -37.75 59.21
CA PRO A 117 13.36 -37.81 60.30
C PRO A 117 11.90 -37.72 59.82
N GLU A 118 11.68 -37.06 58.70
CA GLU A 118 10.38 -36.95 58.04
C GLU A 118 9.95 -38.28 57.41
N ASP A 119 10.88 -39.04 56.81
CA ASP A 119 10.56 -40.36 56.23
C ASP A 119 10.17 -41.35 57.34
N GLN A 120 10.82 -41.26 58.50
CA GLN A 120 10.49 -42.05 59.70
C GLN A 120 9.11 -41.67 60.23
N THR A 121 8.84 -40.37 60.39
CA THR A 121 7.55 -39.89 60.90
C THR A 121 6.40 -40.27 59.95
N ALA A 122 6.61 -40.15 58.64
CA ALA A 122 5.64 -40.55 57.63
C ALA A 122 5.38 -42.07 57.68
N ALA A 123 6.44 -42.89 57.77
CA ALA A 123 6.30 -44.33 57.89
C ALA A 123 5.59 -44.74 59.20
N MET A 124 5.92 -44.12 60.34
CA MET A 124 5.20 -44.35 61.60
C MET A 124 3.71 -43.95 61.52
N GLY A 125 3.39 -42.94 60.72
CA GLY A 125 2.02 -42.54 60.40
C GLY A 125 1.34 -43.38 59.30
N GLY A 126 1.96 -44.48 58.85
CA GLY A 126 1.41 -45.36 57.82
C GLY A 126 1.50 -44.82 56.38
N SER A 127 2.22 -43.73 56.15
CA SER A 127 2.35 -43.06 54.85
C SER A 127 3.67 -43.39 54.15
N THR A 128 3.66 -43.35 52.82
CA THR A 128 4.87 -43.53 52.00
C THR A 128 5.45 -42.18 51.57
N THR A 129 6.77 -42.11 51.41
CA THR A 129 7.48 -40.90 50.96
C THR A 129 8.50 -41.24 49.88
N THR A 130 8.55 -40.42 48.82
CA THR A 130 9.49 -40.59 47.70
C THR A 130 10.41 -39.39 47.60
N ARG A 131 11.72 -39.61 47.62
CA ARG A 131 12.76 -38.55 47.63
C ARG A 131 13.97 -38.94 46.82
N ILE A 132 14.72 -37.95 46.35
CA ILE A 132 15.97 -38.15 45.62
C ILE A 132 17.15 -37.87 46.54
N PHE A 133 18.06 -38.84 46.66
CA PHE A 133 19.26 -38.72 47.47
C PHE A 133 20.54 -38.93 46.65
N PRO A 134 21.66 -38.29 47.01
CA PRO A 134 22.96 -38.68 46.49
C PRO A 134 23.38 -40.02 47.11
N LEU A 135 23.84 -40.97 46.28
CA LEU A 135 24.40 -42.25 46.73
C LEU A 135 25.68 -42.55 45.94
N GLY A 136 26.83 -42.48 46.63
CA GLY A 136 28.15 -42.56 46.02
C GLY A 136 28.38 -41.45 44.98
N ARG A 137 28.62 -41.84 43.71
CA ARG A 137 28.81 -40.92 42.56
C ARG A 137 27.53 -40.64 41.77
N GLY A 138 26.40 -41.18 42.18
CA GLY A 138 25.13 -41.04 41.47
C GLY A 138 24.05 -40.44 42.36
N ARG A 139 22.86 -40.33 41.79
CA ARG A 139 21.63 -40.04 42.52
C ARG A 139 20.73 -41.26 42.47
N VAL A 140 20.00 -41.49 43.54
CA VAL A 140 18.97 -42.50 43.62
C VAL A 140 17.66 -41.82 43.95
N ILE A 141 16.57 -42.34 43.42
CA ILE A 141 15.24 -42.06 43.94
C ILE A 141 14.87 -43.18 44.89
N GLN A 142 14.38 -42.82 46.07
CA GLN A 142 14.11 -43.70 47.19
C GLN A 142 12.67 -43.51 47.63
N LEU A 143 11.96 -44.62 47.80
CA LEU A 143 10.65 -44.71 48.41
C LEU A 143 10.80 -45.35 49.79
N SER A 144 10.29 -44.68 50.82
CA SER A 144 10.25 -45.19 52.20
C SER A 144 8.80 -45.53 52.55
N ALA A 145 8.56 -46.76 53.01
CA ALA A 145 7.24 -47.30 53.31
C ALA A 145 7.23 -48.04 54.66
N PRO A 146 6.10 -48.06 55.39
CA PRO A 146 5.99 -48.79 56.64
C PRO A 146 5.96 -50.31 56.43
N LEU A 147 6.57 -51.07 57.32
CA LEU A 147 6.34 -52.51 57.43
C LEU A 147 5.33 -52.76 58.54
N LEU A 148 4.25 -53.47 58.21
CA LEU A 148 3.16 -53.79 59.13
C LEU A 148 3.20 -55.27 59.49
N ALA A 149 3.17 -55.58 60.78
CA ALA A 149 2.94 -56.93 61.29
C ALA A 149 1.78 -56.90 62.29
N GLY A 150 0.72 -57.69 62.04
CA GLY A 150 -0.47 -57.71 62.90
C GLY A 150 -1.19 -56.36 63.04
N GLY A 151 -1.03 -55.45 62.08
CA GLY A 151 -1.62 -54.11 62.09
C GLY A 151 -0.80 -53.02 62.80
N ALA A 152 0.35 -53.36 63.40
CA ALA A 152 1.29 -52.40 63.98
C ALA A 152 2.48 -52.15 63.04
N VAL A 153 2.96 -50.90 62.97
CA VAL A 153 4.21 -50.56 62.27
C VAL A 153 5.37 -51.14 63.07
N VAL A 154 6.11 -52.05 62.46
CA VAL A 154 7.26 -52.72 63.11
C VAL A 154 8.59 -52.23 62.56
N GLY A 155 8.62 -51.63 61.36
CA GLY A 155 9.85 -51.11 60.77
C GLY A 155 9.59 -50.25 59.53
N VAL A 156 10.67 -49.82 58.88
CA VAL A 156 10.64 -49.03 57.64
C VAL A 156 11.36 -49.77 56.53
N LEU A 157 10.64 -50.00 55.43
CA LEU A 157 11.17 -50.50 54.17
C LEU A 157 11.60 -49.31 53.30
N GLN A 158 12.86 -49.29 52.90
CA GLN A 158 13.41 -48.31 51.97
C GLN A 158 13.79 -49.04 50.68
N VAL A 159 13.20 -48.60 49.59
CA VAL A 159 13.45 -49.14 48.25
C VAL A 159 14.00 -48.00 47.40
N ALA A 160 15.14 -48.16 46.76
CA ALA A 160 15.76 -47.11 45.97
C ALA A 160 16.28 -47.62 44.62
N GLN A 161 16.26 -46.75 43.61
CA GLN A 161 16.73 -47.06 42.27
C GLN A 161 17.68 -45.97 41.76
N SER A 162 18.74 -46.38 41.06
CA SER A 162 19.72 -45.49 40.45
C SER A 162 19.10 -44.67 39.33
N LEU A 163 19.25 -43.34 39.40
CA LEU A 163 18.84 -42.41 38.34
C LEU A 163 19.86 -42.29 37.20
N ARG A 164 20.95 -43.08 37.20
CA ARG A 164 21.96 -43.03 36.12
C ARG A 164 21.37 -43.31 34.72
N PRO A 165 20.49 -44.32 34.53
CA PRO A 165 19.88 -44.54 33.21
C PRO A 165 19.00 -43.36 32.77
N VAL A 166 18.29 -42.74 33.72
CA VAL A 166 17.50 -41.53 33.48
C VAL A 166 18.40 -40.37 33.06
N ASP A 167 19.47 -40.12 33.81
CA ASP A 167 20.43 -39.04 33.53
C ASP A 167 21.13 -39.24 32.17
N GLN A 168 21.51 -40.48 31.82
CA GLN A 168 22.07 -40.82 30.51
C GLN A 168 21.08 -40.58 29.36
N THR A 169 19.82 -41.01 29.54
CA THR A 169 18.76 -40.80 28.53
C THR A 169 18.51 -39.31 28.31
N LEU A 170 18.45 -38.53 29.39
CA LEU A 170 18.29 -37.08 29.32
C LEU A 170 19.50 -36.39 28.68
N GLN A 171 20.72 -36.89 28.90
CA GLN A 171 21.91 -36.36 28.23
C GLN A 171 21.85 -36.61 26.71
N VAL A 172 21.54 -37.84 26.28
CA VAL A 172 21.38 -38.17 24.84
C VAL A 172 20.27 -37.32 24.21
N LEU A 173 19.16 -37.11 24.93
CA LEU A 173 18.09 -36.22 24.49
C LEU A 173 18.58 -34.78 24.32
N LEU A 174 19.32 -34.23 25.29
CA LEU A 174 19.87 -32.87 25.21
C LEU A 174 20.85 -32.71 24.04
N GLU A 175 21.75 -33.68 23.83
CA GLU A 175 22.67 -33.69 22.69
C GLU A 175 21.90 -33.72 21.36
N GLY A 176 20.88 -34.58 21.25
CA GLY A 176 19.99 -34.64 20.09
C GLY A 176 19.24 -33.33 19.83
N LEU A 177 18.65 -32.73 20.87
CA LEU A 177 17.96 -31.44 20.77
C LEU A 177 18.91 -30.30 20.39
N ALA A 178 20.14 -30.30 20.92
CA ALA A 178 21.14 -29.29 20.58
C ALA A 178 21.57 -29.37 19.11
N ILE A 179 21.86 -30.59 18.60
CA ILE A 179 22.25 -30.80 17.20
C ILE A 179 21.11 -30.43 16.25
N THR A 180 19.90 -30.95 16.50
CA THR A 180 18.74 -30.68 15.64
C THR A 180 18.32 -29.20 15.70
N GLY A 181 18.35 -28.59 16.88
CA GLY A 181 18.10 -27.16 17.07
C GLY A 181 19.10 -26.27 16.32
N LEU A 182 20.39 -26.62 16.33
CA LEU A 182 21.41 -25.89 15.57
C LEU A 182 21.16 -25.98 14.06
N ILE A 183 20.84 -27.17 13.54
CA ILE A 183 20.51 -27.37 12.13
C ILE A 183 19.27 -26.55 11.75
N ALA A 184 18.21 -26.61 12.56
CA ALA A 184 16.98 -25.86 12.34
C ALA A 184 17.23 -24.35 12.34
N LEU A 185 18.07 -23.85 13.25
CA LEU A 185 18.43 -22.42 13.34
C LEU A 185 19.18 -21.96 12.09
N VAL A 186 20.18 -22.71 11.64
CA VAL A 186 20.94 -22.38 10.41
C VAL A 186 20.02 -22.38 9.19
N ALA A 187 19.14 -23.38 9.08
CA ALA A 187 18.16 -23.45 8.00
C ALA A 187 17.19 -22.26 8.03
N ALA A 188 16.68 -21.87 9.20
CA ALA A 188 15.78 -20.73 9.37
C ALA A 188 16.46 -19.40 8.97
N VAL A 189 17.71 -19.16 9.40
CA VAL A 189 18.46 -17.95 9.04
C VAL A 189 18.72 -17.90 7.54
N ARG A 190 19.21 -18.99 6.94
CA ARG A 190 19.48 -19.04 5.49
C ARG A 190 18.20 -18.89 4.67
N GLY A 191 17.13 -19.59 5.04
CA GLY A 191 15.82 -19.50 4.41
C GLY A 191 15.23 -18.10 4.50
N GLY A 192 15.32 -17.46 5.67
CA GLY A 192 14.87 -16.09 5.89
C GLY A 192 15.59 -15.09 4.99
N VAL A 193 16.92 -15.18 4.89
CA VAL A 193 17.69 -14.33 3.98
C VAL A 193 17.30 -14.56 2.52
N TRP A 194 17.12 -15.82 2.11
CA TRP A 194 16.73 -16.17 0.75
C TRP A 194 15.33 -15.62 0.39
N ILE A 195 14.32 -15.84 1.23
CA ILE A 195 12.94 -15.32 1.03
C ILE A 195 12.97 -13.80 0.90
N VAL A 196 13.60 -13.12 1.86
CA VAL A 196 13.66 -11.65 1.88
C VAL A 196 14.41 -11.10 0.66
N SER A 197 15.47 -11.78 0.20
CA SER A 197 16.22 -11.35 -0.98
C SER A 197 15.41 -11.44 -2.27
N ARG A 198 14.53 -12.44 -2.37
CA ARG A 198 13.67 -12.67 -3.53
C ARG A 198 12.47 -11.72 -3.52
N SER A 199 11.81 -11.54 -2.38
CA SER A 199 10.63 -10.66 -2.28
C SER A 199 10.97 -9.17 -2.34
N LEU A 200 12.10 -8.74 -1.79
CA LEU A 200 12.52 -7.31 -1.82
C LEU A 200 13.52 -7.01 -2.95
N GLY A 201 13.74 -7.93 -3.89
CA GLY A 201 14.54 -7.68 -5.09
C GLY A 201 13.88 -6.63 -5.99
N PRO A 202 12.62 -6.83 -6.42
CA PRO A 202 11.93 -5.93 -7.35
C PRO A 202 11.80 -4.49 -6.85
N VAL A 203 11.60 -4.27 -5.54
CA VAL A 203 11.52 -2.92 -4.95
C VAL A 203 12.78 -2.10 -5.19
N ASN A 204 13.97 -2.74 -5.16
CA ASN A 204 15.22 -2.05 -5.46
C ASN A 204 15.32 -1.67 -6.94
N GLU A 205 14.83 -2.51 -7.84
CA GLU A 205 14.79 -2.21 -9.28
C GLU A 205 13.87 -1.02 -9.57
N ILE A 206 12.67 -0.99 -8.98
CA ILE A 206 11.73 0.14 -9.07
C ILE A 206 12.41 1.42 -8.57
N THR A 207 13.00 1.38 -7.38
CA THR A 207 13.66 2.54 -6.78
C THR A 207 14.82 3.05 -7.64
N SER A 208 15.62 2.13 -8.20
CA SER A 208 16.75 2.49 -9.06
C SER A 208 16.29 3.08 -10.38
N THR A 209 15.23 2.54 -10.98
CA THR A 209 14.66 3.01 -12.25
C THR A 209 14.02 4.38 -12.08
N ALA A 210 13.24 4.57 -11.02
CA ALA A 210 12.65 5.87 -10.70
C ALA A 210 13.73 6.96 -10.48
N ARG A 211 14.84 6.62 -9.81
CA ARG A 211 15.96 7.55 -9.63
C ARG A 211 16.65 7.89 -10.96
N GLN A 212 16.80 6.92 -11.86
CA GLN A 212 17.37 7.15 -13.18
C GLN A 212 16.45 8.01 -14.06
N ILE A 213 15.15 7.78 -14.03
CA ILE A 213 14.14 8.62 -14.72
C ILE A 213 14.27 10.07 -14.26
N PHE A 214 14.32 10.29 -12.94
CA PHE A 214 14.45 11.63 -12.37
C PHE A 214 15.77 12.31 -12.76
N GLN A 215 16.90 11.59 -12.70
CA GLN A 215 18.22 12.15 -13.01
C GLN A 215 18.43 12.43 -14.49
N ALA A 216 17.91 11.57 -15.37
CA ALA A 216 18.04 11.73 -16.82
C ALA A 216 16.98 12.68 -17.41
N ALA A 217 15.97 13.09 -16.63
CA ALA A 217 14.78 13.80 -17.10
C ALA A 217 14.09 13.09 -18.29
N ASP A 218 14.21 11.75 -18.33
CA ASP A 218 13.70 10.90 -19.40
C ASP A 218 12.43 10.19 -18.93
N LEU A 219 11.30 10.84 -19.19
CA LEU A 219 9.97 10.34 -18.85
C LEU A 219 9.50 9.19 -19.76
N ALA A 220 10.17 8.90 -20.89
CA ALA A 220 9.79 7.81 -21.79
C ALA A 220 10.18 6.44 -21.22
N ARG A 221 11.12 6.42 -20.27
CA ARG A 221 11.52 5.19 -19.60
C ARG A 221 10.45 4.72 -18.63
N ARG A 222 10.28 3.40 -18.53
CA ARG A 222 9.25 2.76 -17.69
C ARG A 222 9.89 1.89 -16.62
N VAL A 223 9.17 1.74 -15.51
CA VAL A 223 9.52 0.79 -14.45
C VAL A 223 9.20 -0.62 -14.99
N PRO A 224 10.16 -1.56 -14.92
CA PRO A 224 9.93 -2.93 -15.39
C PRO A 224 8.79 -3.59 -14.60
N ALA A 225 7.93 -4.34 -15.30
CA ALA A 225 6.87 -5.10 -14.67
C ALA A 225 7.47 -6.20 -13.79
N ALA A 226 7.41 -6.01 -12.47
CA ALA A 226 7.56 -7.11 -11.53
C ALA A 226 6.31 -7.99 -11.64
N SER A 227 6.48 -9.31 -11.52
CA SER A 227 5.44 -10.35 -11.62
C SER A 227 4.00 -9.85 -11.42
N ALA A 228 3.18 -9.93 -12.46
CA ALA A 228 1.89 -9.25 -12.63
C ALA A 228 0.74 -9.64 -11.65
N ALA A 229 1.04 -10.21 -10.48
CA ALA A 229 0.03 -10.73 -9.54
C ALA A 229 0.28 -10.37 -8.07
N ASP A 230 1.26 -9.51 -7.75
CA ASP A 230 1.53 -9.06 -6.39
C ASP A 230 1.36 -7.53 -6.22
N GLU A 231 1.37 -7.06 -4.97
CA GLU A 231 1.25 -5.64 -4.62
C GLU A 231 2.39 -4.80 -5.21
N ILE A 232 3.53 -5.42 -5.53
CA ILE A 232 4.68 -4.75 -6.14
C ILE A 232 4.42 -4.48 -7.63
N GLY A 233 3.80 -5.42 -8.34
CA GLY A 233 3.31 -5.24 -9.71
C GLY A 233 2.30 -4.09 -9.80
N ALA A 234 1.29 -4.08 -8.92
CA ALA A 234 0.30 -3.00 -8.88
C ALA A 234 0.92 -1.60 -8.62
N LEU A 235 1.97 -1.54 -7.80
CA LEU A 235 2.73 -0.31 -7.58
C LEU A 235 3.50 0.13 -8.84
N ALA A 236 4.14 -0.81 -9.54
CA ALA A 236 4.85 -0.53 -10.79
C ALA A 236 3.89 0.02 -11.86
N ASP A 237 2.69 -0.57 -11.99
CA ASP A 237 1.65 -0.12 -12.92
C ASP A 237 1.16 1.29 -12.58
N THR A 238 0.91 1.56 -11.30
CA THR A 238 0.50 2.89 -10.83
C THR A 238 1.57 3.95 -11.13
N ILE A 239 2.86 3.62 -10.92
CA ILE A 239 3.96 4.52 -11.27
C ILE A 239 4.04 4.76 -12.78
N ASN A 240 3.90 3.71 -13.59
CA ASN A 240 3.92 3.84 -15.05
C ASN A 240 2.76 4.70 -15.57
N ALA A 241 1.55 4.55 -15.02
CA ALA A 241 0.41 5.39 -15.36
C ALA A 241 0.63 6.87 -14.98
N MET A 242 1.24 7.14 -13.81
CA MET A 242 1.64 8.50 -13.44
C MET A 242 2.69 9.09 -14.38
N LEU A 243 3.68 8.29 -14.80
CA LEU A 243 4.72 8.72 -15.75
C LEU A 243 4.13 9.05 -17.12
N GLU A 244 3.21 8.23 -17.63
CA GLU A 244 2.51 8.49 -18.89
C GLU A 244 1.70 9.78 -18.85
N ARG A 245 0.96 10.01 -17.75
CA ARG A 245 0.24 11.27 -17.55
C ARG A 245 1.19 12.47 -17.48
N LEU A 246 2.36 12.32 -16.86
CA LEU A 246 3.33 13.40 -16.75
C LEU A 246 3.98 13.70 -18.11
N GLU A 247 4.31 12.66 -18.88
CA GLU A 247 4.86 12.78 -20.24
C GLU A 247 3.89 13.50 -21.20
N SER A 248 2.59 13.18 -21.14
CA SER A 248 1.58 13.85 -21.96
C SER A 248 1.44 15.33 -21.61
N LEU A 249 1.42 15.67 -20.32
CA LEU A 249 1.39 17.06 -19.84
C LEU A 249 2.63 17.86 -20.27
N PHE A 250 3.83 17.30 -20.11
CA PHE A 250 5.07 17.96 -20.54
C PHE A 250 5.13 18.15 -22.06
N THR A 251 4.65 17.16 -22.83
CA THR A 251 4.61 17.24 -24.29
C THR A 251 3.63 18.32 -24.75
N ALA A 252 2.44 18.38 -24.15
CA ALA A 252 1.46 19.42 -24.40
C ALA A 252 2.01 20.82 -24.04
N GLN A 253 2.68 20.96 -22.90
CA GLN A 253 3.32 22.21 -22.48
C GLN A 253 4.40 22.66 -23.46
N ARG A 254 5.28 21.75 -23.91
CA ARG A 254 6.33 22.07 -24.90
C ARG A 254 5.75 22.52 -26.23
N ARG A 255 4.73 21.81 -26.72
CA ARG A 255 4.03 22.15 -27.96
C ARG A 255 3.37 23.53 -27.84
N PHE A 256 2.69 23.80 -26.73
CA PHE A 256 2.11 25.11 -26.43
C PHE A 256 3.16 26.25 -26.45
N VAL A 257 4.29 26.10 -25.76
CA VAL A 257 5.36 27.11 -25.76
C VAL A 257 5.93 27.33 -27.16
N ALA A 258 6.10 26.26 -27.94
CA ALA A 258 6.57 26.36 -29.32
C ALA A 258 5.58 27.12 -30.21
N ASP A 259 4.29 26.81 -30.11
CA ASP A 259 3.23 27.45 -30.90
C ASP A 259 3.09 28.94 -30.55
N VAL A 260 3.07 29.28 -29.26
CA VAL A 260 3.08 30.68 -28.77
C VAL A 260 4.28 31.43 -29.34
N SER A 261 5.48 30.84 -29.26
CA SER A 261 6.70 31.47 -29.75
C SER A 261 6.65 31.73 -31.26
N HIS A 262 6.03 30.83 -32.02
CA HIS A 262 5.89 30.96 -33.46
C HIS A 262 4.87 32.03 -33.85
N GLU A 263 3.71 32.04 -33.19
CA GLU A 263 2.64 33.00 -33.45
C GLU A 263 2.98 34.43 -33.03
N LEU A 264 3.83 34.62 -32.01
CA LEU A 264 4.35 35.94 -31.62
C LEU A 264 5.46 36.44 -32.58
N ARG A 265 6.32 35.55 -33.09
CA ARG A 265 7.48 35.95 -33.91
C ARG A 265 7.07 36.58 -35.25
N THR A 266 6.07 36.03 -35.92
CA THR A 266 5.58 36.51 -37.22
C THR A 266 5.17 37.99 -37.18
N PRO A 267 4.24 38.43 -36.29
CA PRO A 267 3.82 39.82 -36.23
C PRO A 267 4.89 40.76 -35.71
N LEU A 268 5.73 40.32 -34.75
CA LEU A 268 6.88 41.10 -34.31
C LEU A 268 7.88 41.38 -35.45
N THR A 269 8.07 40.40 -36.34
CA THR A 269 8.95 40.56 -37.51
C THR A 269 8.35 41.53 -38.52
N ALA A 270 7.04 41.44 -38.78
CA ALA A 270 6.33 42.37 -39.66
C ALA A 270 6.37 43.81 -39.14
N MET A 271 6.06 44.01 -37.85
CA MET A 271 6.13 45.34 -37.22
C MET A 271 7.54 45.92 -37.27
N ARG A 272 8.57 45.11 -37.01
CA ARG A 272 9.96 45.56 -37.14
C ARG A 272 10.27 46.00 -38.58
N GLY A 273 9.85 45.23 -39.57
CA GLY A 273 10.01 45.60 -40.98
C GLY A 273 9.32 46.93 -41.32
N HIS A 274 8.09 47.14 -40.85
CA HIS A 274 7.38 48.40 -41.07
C HIS A 274 8.07 49.59 -40.40
N LEU A 275 8.51 49.44 -39.14
CA LEU A 275 9.26 50.48 -38.43
C LEU A 275 10.60 50.82 -39.11
N GLU A 276 11.32 49.82 -39.64
CA GLU A 276 12.57 50.05 -40.38
C GLU A 276 12.35 50.84 -41.68
N LEU A 277 11.25 50.57 -42.40
CA LEU A 277 10.90 51.28 -43.64
C LEU A 277 10.52 52.74 -43.37
N LEU A 278 9.74 52.98 -42.31
CA LEU A 278 9.41 54.33 -41.83
C LEU A 278 10.67 55.08 -41.40
N GLN A 279 11.57 54.44 -40.64
CA GLN A 279 12.81 55.06 -40.15
C GLN A 279 13.77 55.44 -41.28
N ARG A 280 13.87 54.62 -42.34
CA ARG A 280 14.73 54.88 -43.50
C ARG A 280 14.16 55.95 -44.44
N GLY A 281 12.92 56.44 -44.22
CA GLY A 281 12.27 57.42 -45.09
C GLY A 281 12.03 56.91 -46.51
N VAL A 282 11.88 55.59 -46.66
CA VAL A 282 11.59 54.93 -47.95
C VAL A 282 10.17 55.28 -48.39
N VAL A 283 9.24 55.35 -47.44
CA VAL A 283 7.86 55.80 -47.65
C VAL A 283 7.80 57.30 -47.35
N ARG A 284 7.54 58.12 -48.37
CA ARG A 284 7.60 59.59 -48.28
C ARG A 284 6.23 60.26 -48.36
N ASP A 285 5.23 59.58 -48.92
CA ASP A 285 3.87 60.09 -48.99
C ASP A 285 3.19 59.94 -47.63
N ALA A 286 2.49 61.00 -47.21
CA ALA A 286 1.86 61.07 -45.89
C ALA A 286 0.73 60.03 -45.74
N GLU A 287 0.09 59.66 -46.85
CA GLU A 287 -0.99 58.67 -46.91
C GLU A 287 -0.45 57.25 -46.63
N ASP A 288 0.61 56.85 -47.33
CA ASP A 288 1.28 55.57 -47.11
C ASP A 288 1.86 55.45 -45.69
N GLN A 289 2.41 56.54 -45.12
CA GLN A 289 2.87 56.55 -43.72
C GLN A 289 1.72 56.37 -42.73
N ALA A 290 0.56 56.97 -43.00
CA ALA A 290 -0.62 56.83 -42.16
C ALA A 290 -1.18 55.40 -42.22
N GLU A 291 -1.23 54.79 -43.41
CA GLU A 291 -1.65 53.39 -43.60
C GLU A 291 -0.72 52.44 -42.82
N MET A 292 0.59 52.61 -42.96
CA MET A 292 1.59 51.78 -42.31
C MET A 292 1.58 51.92 -40.78
N THR A 293 1.27 53.12 -40.27
CA THR A 293 1.06 53.36 -38.83
C THR A 293 -0.24 52.70 -38.34
N ALA A 294 -1.30 52.73 -39.14
CA ALA A 294 -2.53 52.02 -38.84
C ALA A 294 -2.31 50.49 -38.81
N ASP A 295 -1.48 49.94 -39.72
CA ASP A 295 -1.08 48.53 -39.71
C ASP A 295 -0.34 48.13 -38.43
N LEU A 296 0.62 48.95 -38.01
CA LEU A 296 1.34 48.75 -36.74
C LEU A 296 0.37 48.73 -35.55
N LEU A 297 -0.57 49.68 -35.48
CA LEU A 297 -1.58 49.73 -34.42
C LEU A 297 -2.51 48.50 -34.45
N ARG A 298 -2.92 48.05 -35.64
CA ARG A 298 -3.71 46.82 -35.79
C ARG A 298 -2.96 45.61 -35.24
N GLU A 299 -1.66 45.51 -35.51
CA GLU A 299 -0.85 44.38 -35.05
C GLU A 299 -0.57 44.42 -33.53
N VAL A 300 -0.33 45.60 -32.95
CA VAL A 300 -0.21 45.77 -31.49
C VAL A 300 -1.50 45.35 -30.78
N ASN A 301 -2.65 45.77 -31.29
CA ASN A 301 -3.94 45.39 -30.74
C ASN A 301 -4.18 43.88 -30.86
N ARG A 302 -3.75 43.26 -31.97
CA ARG A 302 -3.82 41.81 -32.17
C ARG A 302 -2.96 41.05 -31.16
N LEU A 303 -1.71 41.49 -30.95
CA LEU A 303 -0.81 40.89 -29.96
C LEU A 303 -1.33 41.05 -28.52
N THR A 304 -1.93 42.20 -28.20
CA THR A 304 -2.54 42.45 -26.89
C THR A 304 -3.70 41.48 -26.62
N ARG A 305 -4.58 41.28 -27.60
CA ARG A 305 -5.66 40.28 -27.50
C ARG A 305 -5.10 38.87 -27.33
N MET A 306 -4.13 38.47 -28.15
CA MET A 306 -3.48 37.16 -28.06
C MET A 306 -2.85 36.93 -26.68
N ALA A 307 -2.17 37.93 -26.11
CA ALA A 307 -1.57 37.81 -24.77
C ALA A 307 -2.63 37.62 -23.68
N ASN A 308 -3.75 38.36 -23.75
CA ASN A 308 -4.86 38.23 -22.81
C ASN A 308 -5.55 36.85 -22.92
N ASP A 309 -5.74 36.36 -24.16
CA ASP A 309 -6.30 35.04 -24.44
C ASP A 309 -5.42 33.92 -23.90
N LEU A 310 -4.09 34.04 -24.06
CA LEU A 310 -3.13 33.09 -23.49
C LEU A 310 -3.12 33.11 -21.98
N LEU A 311 -3.18 34.30 -21.37
CA LEU A 311 -3.24 34.44 -19.91
C LEU A 311 -4.52 33.79 -19.35
N LEU A 312 -5.65 33.98 -20.04
CA LEU A 312 -6.92 33.37 -19.68
C LEU A 312 -6.83 31.84 -19.73
N LEU A 313 -6.32 31.28 -20.84
CA LEU A 313 -6.17 29.84 -20.99
C LEU A 313 -5.16 29.24 -20.00
N ALA A 314 -4.10 29.97 -19.63
CA ALA A 314 -3.17 29.53 -18.59
C ALA A 314 -3.80 29.55 -17.19
N GLN A 315 -4.60 30.57 -16.87
CA GLN A 315 -5.33 30.63 -15.59
C GLN A 315 -6.42 29.56 -15.50
N ALA A 316 -7.06 29.24 -16.63
CA ALA A 316 -8.02 28.16 -16.75
C ALA A 316 -7.44 26.80 -16.33
N GLU A 317 -6.20 26.49 -16.74
CA GLU A 317 -5.53 25.23 -16.38
C GLU A 317 -5.24 25.09 -14.88
N VAL A 318 -5.09 26.21 -14.18
CA VAL A 318 -4.80 26.25 -12.73
C VAL A 318 -6.09 26.33 -11.89
N GLY A 319 -7.26 26.40 -12.52
CA GLY A 319 -8.56 26.45 -11.85
C GLY A 319 -9.02 27.86 -11.50
N LEU A 320 -9.14 28.72 -12.51
CA LEU A 320 -9.71 30.07 -12.37
C LEU A 320 -11.09 30.03 -11.68
N GLN A 321 -11.26 30.79 -10.59
CA GLN A 321 -12.55 30.97 -9.95
C GLN A 321 -13.42 31.95 -10.76
N LEU A 322 -14.56 31.47 -11.24
CA LEU A 322 -15.57 32.29 -11.92
C LEU A 322 -16.32 33.18 -10.93
N ARG A 323 -16.67 34.38 -11.36
CA ARG A 323 -17.56 35.28 -10.60
C ARG A 323 -19.00 35.06 -11.04
N CYS A 324 -19.60 33.97 -10.57
CA CYS A 324 -20.96 33.63 -10.95
C CYS A 324 -21.99 34.56 -10.30
N ALA A 325 -22.83 35.17 -11.12
CA ALA A 325 -24.00 35.95 -10.74
C ALA A 325 -25.17 35.63 -11.69
N PRO A 326 -26.42 36.00 -11.38
CA PRO A 326 -27.52 35.90 -12.34
C PRO A 326 -27.22 36.72 -13.61
N VAL A 327 -27.25 36.06 -14.77
CA VAL A 327 -27.01 36.66 -16.09
C VAL A 327 -28.22 36.41 -16.98
N ALA A 328 -28.85 37.49 -17.43
CA ALA A 328 -29.85 37.47 -18.49
C ALA A 328 -29.14 37.29 -19.84
N LEU A 329 -29.27 36.10 -20.44
CA LEU A 329 -28.57 35.74 -21.68
C LEU A 329 -29.14 36.47 -22.91
N ASP A 330 -30.43 36.80 -22.90
CA ASP A 330 -31.11 37.57 -23.95
C ASP A 330 -30.55 38.99 -24.05
N ASP A 331 -30.40 39.68 -22.92
CA ASP A 331 -29.76 41.00 -22.86
C ASP A 331 -28.31 40.94 -23.33
N LEU A 332 -27.57 39.90 -22.93
CA LEU A 332 -26.17 39.71 -23.30
C LEU A 332 -26.01 39.47 -24.81
N VAL A 333 -26.89 38.65 -25.42
CA VAL A 333 -26.90 38.42 -26.87
C VAL A 333 -27.20 39.72 -27.63
N LEU A 334 -28.19 40.50 -27.19
CA LEU A 334 -28.50 41.79 -27.82
C LEU A 334 -27.36 42.78 -27.70
N GLU A 335 -26.68 42.82 -26.55
CA GLU A 335 -25.49 43.65 -26.35
C GLU A 335 -24.37 43.26 -27.33
N VAL A 336 -24.01 41.98 -27.42
CA VAL A 336 -22.95 41.50 -28.32
C VAL A 336 -23.29 41.78 -29.79
N VAL A 337 -24.53 41.53 -30.21
CA VAL A 337 -24.98 41.82 -31.59
C VAL A 337 -24.92 43.32 -31.90
N ARG A 338 -25.24 44.19 -30.94
CA ARG A 338 -25.11 45.65 -31.12
C ARG A 338 -23.65 46.09 -31.19
N GLU A 339 -22.80 45.52 -30.33
CA GLU A 339 -21.37 45.83 -30.25
C GLU A 339 -20.62 45.41 -31.52
N LEU A 340 -20.93 44.25 -32.08
CA LEU A 340 -20.23 43.71 -33.25
C LEU A 340 -20.83 44.14 -34.58
N ARG A 341 -22.03 44.74 -34.61
CA ARG A 341 -22.66 45.25 -35.84
C ARG A 341 -21.73 46.10 -36.73
N PRO A 342 -20.93 47.04 -36.20
CA PRO A 342 -20.03 47.86 -37.01
C PRO A 342 -18.88 47.06 -37.67
N LEU A 343 -18.54 45.89 -37.15
CA LEU A 343 -17.46 45.03 -37.67
C LEU A 343 -17.93 44.15 -38.83
N GLY A 344 -19.23 43.97 -39.01
CA GLY A 344 -19.83 43.17 -40.08
C GLY A 344 -20.32 44.01 -41.26
N GLU A 345 -19.50 44.92 -41.79
CA GLU A 345 -19.84 45.65 -43.02
C GLU A 345 -20.11 44.64 -44.15
N GLY A 346 -21.37 44.58 -44.60
CA GLY A 346 -21.83 43.63 -45.63
C GLY A 346 -22.32 42.29 -45.11
N VAL A 347 -22.45 42.06 -43.79
CA VAL A 347 -23.02 40.81 -43.23
C VAL A 347 -24.26 41.14 -42.38
N ALA A 348 -25.39 40.51 -42.68
CA ALA A 348 -26.63 40.72 -41.95
C ALA A 348 -26.64 39.93 -40.63
N MET A 349 -26.64 40.61 -39.48
CA MET A 349 -26.78 39.96 -38.17
C MET A 349 -28.24 39.90 -37.73
N ARG A 350 -28.74 38.69 -37.45
CA ARG A 350 -30.12 38.44 -37.01
C ARG A 350 -30.16 37.78 -35.63
N PRO A 351 -30.53 38.50 -34.56
CA PRO A 351 -30.83 37.88 -33.28
C PRO A 351 -32.18 37.15 -33.35
N GLN A 352 -32.23 35.92 -32.85
CA GLN A 352 -33.45 35.12 -32.68
C GLN A 352 -33.57 34.73 -31.21
N LEU A 353 -34.38 35.47 -30.48
CA LEU A 353 -34.61 35.24 -29.05
C LEU A 353 -35.99 34.63 -28.89
N ALA A 354 -36.06 33.35 -28.55
CA ALA A 354 -37.34 32.67 -28.35
C ALA A 354 -37.94 32.99 -26.97
N GLU A 355 -37.10 33.03 -25.93
CA GLU A 355 -37.51 33.18 -24.53
C GLU A 355 -36.52 34.05 -23.74
N GLN A 356 -36.95 34.55 -22.57
CA GLN A 356 -36.06 35.21 -21.60
C GLN A 356 -35.37 34.12 -20.77
N VAL A 357 -34.04 34.04 -20.88
CA VAL A 357 -33.26 32.96 -20.26
C VAL A 357 -32.24 33.56 -19.30
N ALA A 358 -32.30 33.15 -18.04
CA ALA A 358 -31.34 33.55 -17.02
C ALA A 358 -30.56 32.33 -16.51
N ILE A 359 -29.25 32.49 -16.35
CA ILE A 359 -28.37 31.46 -15.77
C ILE A 359 -27.50 32.05 -14.66
N SER A 360 -26.95 31.20 -13.80
CA SER A 360 -25.88 31.59 -12.88
C SER A 360 -24.53 31.43 -13.57
N GLY A 361 -23.84 32.54 -13.83
CA GLY A 361 -22.57 32.50 -14.57
C GLY A 361 -21.76 33.78 -14.50
N ASP A 362 -20.54 33.71 -15.02
CA ASP A 362 -19.65 34.85 -15.16
C ASP A 362 -19.96 35.59 -16.46
N ARG A 363 -20.67 36.72 -16.33
CA ARG A 363 -21.16 37.54 -17.44
C ARG A 363 -20.04 37.90 -18.42
N ASP A 364 -18.86 38.27 -17.92
CA ASP A 364 -17.76 38.74 -18.77
C ASP A 364 -17.20 37.60 -19.61
N ARG A 365 -17.14 36.39 -19.04
CA ARG A 365 -16.67 35.19 -19.74
C ARG A 365 -17.66 34.69 -20.78
N ILE A 366 -18.94 34.66 -20.46
CA ILE A 366 -19.99 34.29 -21.42
C ILE A 366 -20.03 35.31 -22.57
N LYS A 367 -19.92 36.61 -22.25
CA LYS A 367 -19.82 37.68 -23.25
C LYS A 367 -18.62 37.45 -24.17
N GLN A 368 -17.45 37.15 -23.60
CA GLN A 368 -16.23 36.87 -24.36
C GLN A 368 -16.40 35.67 -25.32
N ALA A 369 -17.05 34.58 -24.86
CA ALA A 369 -17.34 33.43 -25.70
C ALA A 369 -18.27 33.79 -26.87
N LEU A 370 -19.34 34.54 -26.61
CA LEU A 370 -20.26 35.02 -27.66
C LEU A 370 -19.56 35.94 -28.66
N ILE A 371 -18.73 36.88 -28.19
CA ILE A 371 -17.94 37.74 -29.07
C ILE A 371 -17.04 36.90 -29.98
N ASN A 372 -16.36 35.89 -29.44
CA ASN A 372 -15.50 35.01 -30.22
C ASN A 372 -16.27 34.23 -31.29
N LEU A 373 -17.44 33.69 -30.96
CA LEU A 373 -18.27 32.96 -31.93
C LEU A 373 -18.82 33.88 -33.02
N VAL A 374 -19.35 35.04 -32.66
CA VAL A 374 -19.94 35.98 -33.62
C VAL A 374 -18.86 36.60 -34.51
N ALA A 375 -17.71 36.97 -33.95
CA ALA A 375 -16.58 37.45 -34.75
C ALA A 375 -16.08 36.39 -35.74
N ASN A 376 -16.02 35.12 -35.33
CA ASN A 376 -15.69 34.01 -36.22
C ASN A 376 -16.74 33.84 -37.34
N ALA A 377 -18.02 33.92 -37.00
CA ALA A 377 -19.12 33.83 -37.95
C ALA A 377 -19.08 34.97 -38.99
N ILE A 378 -18.84 36.21 -38.57
CA ILE A 378 -18.69 37.37 -39.48
C ILE A 378 -17.52 37.17 -40.43
N GLN A 379 -16.37 36.75 -39.88
CA GLN A 379 -15.13 36.57 -40.65
C GLN A 379 -15.22 35.50 -41.74
N HIS A 380 -16.03 34.47 -41.51
CA HIS A 380 -16.17 33.33 -42.42
C HIS A 380 -17.42 33.39 -43.31
N SER A 381 -18.31 34.36 -43.08
CA SER A 381 -19.48 34.59 -43.92
C SER A 381 -19.10 35.32 -45.22
N PRO A 382 -19.77 35.03 -46.35
CA PRO A 382 -19.61 35.80 -47.58
C PRO A 382 -20.18 37.22 -47.42
N VAL A 383 -19.80 38.12 -48.33
CA VAL A 383 -20.45 39.42 -48.48
C VAL A 383 -21.93 39.19 -48.83
N ASP A 384 -22.83 39.91 -48.17
CA ASP A 384 -24.28 39.75 -48.13
C ASP A 384 -24.80 38.48 -47.42
N GLY A 385 -23.93 37.73 -46.73
CA GLY A 385 -24.31 36.58 -45.92
C GLY A 385 -25.04 36.95 -44.63
N THR A 386 -25.70 35.97 -44.01
CA THR A 386 -26.42 36.15 -42.74
C THR A 386 -25.73 35.41 -41.58
N VAL A 387 -25.49 36.11 -40.48
CA VAL A 387 -25.10 35.50 -39.19
C VAL A 387 -26.30 35.51 -38.26
N THR A 388 -26.74 34.33 -37.84
CA THR A 388 -27.88 34.16 -36.93
C THR A 388 -27.37 33.85 -35.52
N VAL A 389 -27.77 34.66 -34.54
CA VAL A 389 -27.48 34.41 -33.12
C VAL A 389 -28.80 34.06 -32.44
N ALA A 390 -28.98 32.77 -32.14
CA ALA A 390 -30.19 32.25 -31.54
C ALA A 390 -29.98 31.91 -30.05
N LEU A 391 -30.97 32.22 -29.22
CA LEU A 391 -31.08 31.80 -27.83
C LEU A 391 -32.36 30.98 -27.70
N ASP A 392 -32.18 29.75 -27.22
CA ASP A 392 -33.24 28.79 -26.94
C ASP A 392 -32.99 28.15 -25.58
N GLN A 393 -33.99 27.50 -24.99
CA GLN A 393 -33.82 26.71 -23.77
C GLN A 393 -34.67 25.45 -23.82
N ASP A 394 -34.23 24.41 -23.14
CA ASP A 394 -35.08 23.29 -22.74
C ASP A 394 -35.31 23.33 -21.22
N GLY A 395 -35.93 22.29 -20.66
CA GLY A 395 -36.20 22.24 -19.22
C GLY A 395 -34.96 22.17 -18.31
N GLU A 396 -33.76 21.95 -18.86
CA GLU A 396 -32.53 21.77 -18.09
C GLU A 396 -31.38 22.72 -18.50
N SER A 397 -31.34 23.17 -19.74
CA SER A 397 -30.21 23.89 -20.34
C SER A 397 -30.63 25.03 -21.27
N ALA A 398 -29.85 26.11 -21.26
CA ALA A 398 -29.86 27.17 -22.25
C ALA A 398 -28.93 26.82 -23.43
N TYR A 399 -29.35 27.14 -24.66
CA TYR A 399 -28.59 26.95 -25.89
C TYR A 399 -28.34 28.30 -26.57
N LEU A 400 -27.07 28.70 -26.64
CA LEU A 400 -26.61 29.84 -27.43
C LEU A 400 -26.06 29.33 -28.75
N ARG A 401 -26.76 29.55 -29.85
CA ARG A 401 -26.39 29.08 -31.19
C ARG A 401 -25.96 30.24 -32.07
N VAL A 402 -24.76 30.17 -32.62
CA VAL A 402 -24.25 31.12 -33.63
C VAL A 402 -24.07 30.36 -34.94
N ARG A 403 -24.84 30.75 -35.96
CA ARG A 403 -24.82 30.15 -37.30
C ARG A 403 -24.35 31.15 -38.34
N ASP A 404 -23.41 30.74 -39.18
CA ASP A 404 -22.96 31.44 -40.37
C ASP A 404 -23.39 30.74 -41.66
N GLU A 405 -23.31 31.47 -42.78
CA GLU A 405 -23.53 30.96 -44.15
C GLU A 405 -22.19 30.85 -44.92
N GLY A 406 -21.11 30.61 -44.19
CA GLY A 406 -19.76 30.53 -44.73
C GLY A 406 -19.47 29.25 -45.51
N GLN A 407 -18.18 29.06 -45.81
CA GLN A 407 -17.68 27.88 -46.53
C GLN A 407 -17.86 26.55 -45.77
N GLY A 408 -18.22 26.60 -44.48
CA GLY A 408 -18.28 25.43 -43.61
C GLY A 408 -16.92 24.82 -43.27
N ILE A 409 -16.95 23.71 -42.53
CA ILE A 409 -15.79 23.03 -41.97
C ILE A 409 -15.77 21.59 -42.51
N ALA A 410 -14.59 21.11 -42.89
CA ALA A 410 -14.44 19.73 -43.35
C ALA A 410 -14.65 18.74 -42.19
N PRO A 411 -15.22 17.55 -42.42
CA PRO A 411 -15.47 16.57 -41.36
C PRO A 411 -14.21 16.19 -40.57
N GLU A 412 -13.06 16.18 -41.23
CA GLU A 412 -11.76 15.86 -40.62
C GLU A 412 -11.29 16.97 -39.66
N ASP A 413 -11.72 18.20 -39.88
CA ASP A 413 -11.33 19.36 -39.05
C ASP A 413 -12.23 19.53 -37.82
N LEU A 414 -13.46 19.00 -37.84
CA LEU A 414 -14.46 19.20 -36.78
C LEU A 414 -13.96 18.79 -35.38
N SER A 415 -13.16 17.72 -35.27
CA SER A 415 -12.60 17.27 -33.99
C SER A 415 -11.49 18.18 -33.46
N HIS A 416 -10.91 19.03 -34.31
CA HIS A 416 -9.72 19.82 -33.99
C HIS A 416 -10.01 21.32 -33.88
N VAL A 417 -11.19 21.80 -34.28
CA VAL A 417 -11.50 23.25 -34.28
C VAL A 417 -11.43 23.94 -32.92
N PHE A 418 -11.56 23.19 -31.83
CA PHE A 418 -11.44 23.70 -30.47
C PHE A 418 -10.01 23.60 -29.91
N GLU A 419 -9.07 22.98 -30.64
CA GLU A 419 -7.67 22.95 -30.26
C GLU A 419 -7.03 24.35 -30.39
N ARG A 420 -6.11 24.65 -29.47
CA ARG A 420 -5.40 25.93 -29.46
C ARG A 420 -4.55 26.07 -30.72
N PHE A 421 -4.58 27.25 -31.33
CA PHE A 421 -3.83 27.58 -32.55
C PHE A 421 -4.22 26.75 -33.78
N TYR A 422 -5.28 25.93 -33.70
CA TYR A 422 -5.75 25.15 -34.83
C TYR A 422 -6.42 26.05 -35.87
N ARG A 423 -6.06 25.85 -37.14
CA ARG A 423 -6.64 26.55 -38.29
C ARG A 423 -6.63 25.60 -39.48
N ALA A 424 -7.81 25.32 -40.05
CA ALA A 424 -7.98 24.43 -41.19
C ALA A 424 -7.18 24.87 -42.45
N ASP A 425 -6.93 26.17 -42.62
CA ASP A 425 -6.33 26.71 -43.86
C ASP A 425 -5.24 27.78 -43.57
N ARG A 426 -3.99 27.34 -43.40
CA ARG A 426 -2.82 28.20 -43.06
C ARG A 426 -2.49 29.28 -44.11
N ALA A 427 -2.90 29.11 -45.38
CA ALA A 427 -2.61 30.07 -46.45
C ALA A 427 -3.61 31.26 -46.50
N ARG A 428 -4.87 31.03 -46.11
CA ARG A 428 -5.91 32.09 -45.98
C ARG A 428 -5.79 32.85 -44.65
N ALA A 429 -5.15 32.22 -43.67
CA ALA A 429 -5.00 32.67 -42.30
C ALA A 429 -4.29 34.02 -42.09
N GLN A 430 -3.37 34.40 -42.98
CA GLN A 430 -2.63 35.66 -42.91
C GLN A 430 -3.47 36.89 -43.29
N ARG A 431 -4.58 36.72 -44.01
CA ARG A 431 -5.46 37.83 -44.41
C ARG A 431 -6.58 38.13 -43.42
N THR A 432 -6.96 37.16 -42.59
CA THR A 432 -8.17 37.26 -41.76
C THR A 432 -7.88 37.55 -40.27
N GLY A 433 -6.67 37.29 -39.75
CA GLY A 433 -6.20 37.93 -38.51
C GLY A 433 -6.49 37.24 -37.16
N GLY A 434 -7.10 36.05 -37.13
CA GLY A 434 -7.33 35.30 -35.88
C GLY A 434 -6.11 34.49 -35.40
N ALA A 435 -5.87 34.42 -34.08
CA ALA A 435 -4.78 33.62 -33.47
C ALA A 435 -5.11 32.12 -33.33
N GLY A 436 -6.33 31.68 -33.66
CA GLY A 436 -6.78 30.30 -33.43
C GLY A 436 -7.02 29.96 -31.95
N LEU A 437 -7.16 30.96 -31.09
CA LEU A 437 -7.42 30.79 -29.65
C LEU A 437 -8.90 30.97 -29.28
N GLY A 438 -9.69 31.64 -30.14
CA GLY A 438 -11.06 32.04 -29.82
C GLY A 438 -11.99 30.86 -29.50
N LEU A 439 -11.96 29.81 -30.33
CA LEU A 439 -12.80 28.62 -30.12
C LEU A 439 -12.36 27.79 -28.90
N ALA A 440 -11.05 27.73 -28.61
CA ALA A 440 -10.55 27.11 -27.39
C ALA A 440 -11.04 27.83 -26.12
N ILE A 441 -11.14 29.17 -26.16
CA ILE A 441 -11.72 29.97 -25.07
C ILE A 441 -13.22 29.69 -24.94
N VAL A 442 -13.97 29.61 -26.05
CA VAL A 442 -15.39 29.26 -26.02
C VAL A 442 -15.61 27.91 -25.35
N GLN A 443 -14.83 26.90 -25.74
CA GLN A 443 -14.88 25.58 -25.12
C GLN A 443 -14.60 25.65 -23.62
N TRP A 444 -13.54 26.35 -23.21
CA TRP A 444 -13.23 26.52 -21.79
C TRP A 444 -14.36 27.22 -21.03
N VAL A 445 -14.92 28.33 -21.56
CA VAL A 445 -16.01 29.06 -20.91
C VAL A 445 -17.22 28.13 -20.71
N ALA A 446 -17.61 27.36 -21.73
CA ALA A 446 -18.72 26.42 -21.61
C ALA A 446 -18.49 25.41 -20.47
N HIS A 447 -17.32 24.76 -20.46
CA HIS A 447 -16.97 23.75 -19.45
C HIS A 447 -16.85 24.34 -18.04
N ALA A 448 -16.29 25.54 -17.91
CA ALA A 448 -16.15 26.22 -16.62
C ALA A 448 -17.52 26.56 -16.00
N HIS A 449 -18.56 26.71 -16.83
CA HIS A 449 -19.95 26.90 -16.39
C HIS A 449 -20.75 25.59 -16.27
N GLY A 450 -20.08 24.42 -16.33
CA GLY A 450 -20.73 23.11 -16.24
C GLY A 450 -21.48 22.70 -17.51
N GLY A 451 -21.23 23.39 -18.62
CA GLY A 451 -21.83 23.14 -19.93
C GLY A 451 -20.87 22.49 -20.92
N GLU A 452 -21.25 22.51 -22.20
CA GLU A 452 -20.43 22.01 -23.31
C GLU A 452 -20.60 22.89 -24.57
N VAL A 453 -19.72 22.69 -25.55
CA VAL A 453 -19.82 23.33 -26.87
C VAL A 453 -19.90 22.27 -27.96
N LEU A 454 -20.79 22.47 -28.92
CA LEU A 454 -21.02 21.59 -30.07
C LEU A 454 -20.79 22.39 -31.35
N VAL A 455 -20.43 21.68 -32.42
CA VAL A 455 -20.27 22.25 -33.75
C VAL A 455 -20.98 21.37 -34.77
N GLU A 456 -21.81 22.00 -35.60
CA GLU A 456 -22.50 21.38 -36.72
C GLU A 456 -22.10 22.13 -37.99
N SER A 457 -21.41 21.46 -38.92
CA SER A 457 -21.01 22.09 -40.17
C SER A 457 -20.80 21.05 -41.27
N ALA A 458 -21.03 21.47 -42.50
CA ALA A 458 -20.65 20.74 -43.70
C ALA A 458 -20.07 21.73 -44.73
N LEU A 459 -19.12 21.26 -45.53
CA LEU A 459 -18.53 22.05 -46.61
C LEU A 459 -19.62 22.64 -47.52
N GLY A 460 -19.58 23.97 -47.68
CA GLY A 460 -20.52 24.75 -48.48
C GLY A 460 -21.87 25.07 -47.82
N SER A 461 -22.09 24.67 -46.57
CA SER A 461 -23.37 24.87 -45.85
C SER A 461 -23.27 25.76 -44.60
N GLY A 462 -22.13 26.43 -44.40
CA GLY A 462 -21.83 27.21 -43.20
C GLY A 462 -21.52 26.36 -41.96
N ALA A 463 -21.33 27.01 -40.82
CA ALA A 463 -21.16 26.36 -39.52
C ALA A 463 -22.14 26.89 -38.48
N ALA A 464 -22.53 26.03 -37.55
CA ALA A 464 -23.32 26.37 -36.37
C ALA A 464 -22.58 25.91 -35.11
N PHE A 465 -22.17 26.87 -34.29
CA PHE A 465 -21.58 26.62 -32.98
C PHE A 465 -22.65 26.79 -31.90
N ILE A 466 -22.75 25.84 -30.99
CA ILE A 466 -23.80 25.78 -29.97
C ILE A 466 -23.13 25.66 -28.60
N ILE A 467 -23.32 26.65 -27.74
CA ILE A 467 -22.93 26.58 -26.33
C ILE A 467 -24.15 26.13 -25.54
N ARG A 468 -24.05 25.00 -24.84
CA ARG A 468 -25.07 24.48 -23.92
C ARG A 468 -24.65 24.83 -22.49
N LEU A 469 -25.49 25.54 -21.75
CA LEU A 469 -25.25 25.95 -20.36
C LEU A 469 -26.39 25.48 -19.47
N PRO A 470 -26.13 24.95 -18.25
CA PRO A 470 -27.20 24.51 -17.36
C PRO A 470 -28.03 25.71 -16.87
N LEU A 471 -29.36 25.54 -16.83
CA LEU A 471 -30.25 26.54 -16.23
C LEU A 471 -30.07 26.53 -14.71
N SER A 472 -30.09 27.72 -14.11
CA SER A 472 -30.23 27.83 -12.65
C SER A 472 -31.63 27.33 -12.28
N ARG A 473 -31.72 26.19 -11.59
CA ARG A 473 -32.96 25.81 -10.90
C ARG A 473 -33.32 26.95 -9.97
N GLU A 474 -34.47 27.59 -10.20
CA GLU A 474 -35.10 28.42 -9.18
C GLU A 474 -35.17 27.56 -7.91
N GLN A 475 -34.41 27.97 -6.89
CA GLN A 475 -34.74 27.53 -5.55
C GLN A 475 -36.10 28.17 -5.27
N GLU A 476 -37.15 27.37 -5.39
CA GLU A 476 -38.42 27.63 -4.72
C GLU A 476 -38.05 27.91 -3.26
N THR A 477 -37.95 29.19 -2.93
CA THR A 477 -37.85 29.66 -1.55
C THR A 477 -39.16 29.22 -0.92
N GLU A 478 -39.12 28.12 -0.16
CA GLU A 478 -40.16 27.73 0.77
C GLU A 478 -40.44 28.92 1.69
N ASP A 479 -41.44 29.72 1.32
CA ASP A 479 -42.07 30.70 2.19
C ASP A 479 -42.90 29.91 3.22
N ARG A 480 -42.20 29.39 4.23
CA ARG A 480 -42.79 28.98 5.51
C ARG A 480 -42.50 30.09 6.52
N GLY A 481 -43.30 31.15 6.44
CA GLY A 481 -43.54 32.12 7.51
C GLY A 481 -44.81 31.78 8.27
#